data_AF-A0A538UDD7-F1
#
_entry.id   AF-A0A538UDD7-F1
#
_cell.length_a   1.000
_cell.length_b   1.000
_cell.length_c   1.000
_cell.angle_alpha   90.00
_cell.angle_beta   90.00
_cell.angle_gamma   90.00
#
_symmetry.space_group_name_H-M   'P 1'
#
loop_
_entity.id
_entity.type
_entity.pdbx_description
1 polymer ?
#
loop_
_entity_poly.entity_id
_entity_poly.type
_entity_poly.pdbx_seq_one_letter_code
_entity_poly.pdbx_strand_id
1 'polypeptide(L)'
;MRARWFIPILALAALSGCRDDLSAPRDLSPPAAPRGFRSVTGDHAVDLSWLANTEADVAGYRVYEAPCASGHDCPYTRVGSTAGTAFTVTGLTNGQTRYFAVAALDAAGNESDLSYDTVFDTPRPEGTGAELLSFLTSPANAGWDFAGERVRAWDDPLTDMFYGDNGSVSQMFVPLTGDIQDAGYASSLDAVDFAPSAGWSPSGSVELIVGHCYVVRTPDGNYAKFRVNRFIIPTVGRPIVDFDWAYQVATGNPELKARPARPAVVGRRPITWIR
;
A
#
# COMPACT_ATOMS: atom_id res chain seq x y z
N MET A 1 -30.95 6.49 -104.19
CA MET A 1 -31.30 7.30 -103.00
C MET A 1 -30.97 6.49 -101.74
N ARG A 2 -30.57 7.18 -100.67
CA ARG A 2 -29.59 6.78 -99.63
C ARG A 2 -29.98 5.56 -98.76
N ALA A 3 -29.06 4.62 -98.56
CA ALA A 3 -29.14 3.59 -97.53
C ALA A 3 -28.69 4.15 -96.17
N ARG A 4 -29.54 3.98 -95.14
CA ARG A 4 -29.31 4.38 -93.75
C ARG A 4 -28.46 3.34 -93.02
N TRP A 5 -27.40 3.77 -92.34
CA TRP A 5 -26.67 2.96 -91.36
C TRP A 5 -27.02 3.46 -89.95
N PHE A 6 -27.60 2.59 -89.12
CA PHE A 6 -27.78 2.79 -87.69
C PHE A 6 -26.64 2.05 -86.98
N ILE A 7 -25.81 2.78 -86.22
CA ILE A 7 -24.79 2.20 -85.34
C ILE A 7 -25.33 2.33 -83.91
N PRO A 8 -25.53 1.24 -83.15
CA PRO A 8 -25.94 1.33 -81.76
C PRO A 8 -24.72 1.71 -80.90
N ILE A 9 -24.90 2.72 -80.05
CA ILE A 9 -23.91 3.11 -79.03
C ILE A 9 -24.12 2.18 -77.83
N LEU A 10 -23.14 1.32 -77.56
CA LEU A 10 -23.10 0.48 -76.37
C LEU A 10 -22.66 1.34 -75.18
N ALA A 11 -23.58 1.65 -74.26
CA ALA A 11 -23.26 2.38 -73.03
C ALA A 11 -22.60 1.42 -72.04
N LEU A 12 -21.30 1.63 -71.79
CA LEU A 12 -20.54 0.90 -70.77
C LEU A 12 -20.86 1.51 -69.41
N ALA A 13 -21.68 0.82 -68.60
CA ALA A 13 -21.94 1.21 -67.23
C ALA A 13 -20.70 0.89 -66.37
N ALA A 14 -19.94 1.91 -66.00
CA ALA A 14 -18.91 1.79 -64.97
C ALA A 14 -19.58 1.67 -63.61
N LEU A 15 -19.69 0.44 -63.09
CA LEU A 15 -19.99 0.20 -61.68
C LEU A 15 -18.79 0.70 -60.88
N SER A 16 -18.90 1.90 -60.32
CA SER A 16 -18.01 2.34 -59.25
C SER A 16 -18.27 1.42 -58.05
N GLY A 17 -17.45 0.38 -57.89
CA GLY A 17 -17.39 -0.36 -56.65
C GLY A 17 -17.08 0.63 -55.53
N CYS A 18 -17.95 0.69 -54.53
CA CYS A 18 -17.62 1.33 -53.27
C CYS A 18 -16.30 0.74 -52.80
N ARG A 19 -15.28 1.58 -52.61
CA ARG A 19 -14.14 1.19 -51.79
C ARG A 19 -14.72 1.00 -50.40
N ASP A 20 -14.94 -0.24 -50.00
CA ASP A 20 -15.07 -0.58 -48.59
C ASP A 20 -13.78 -0.09 -47.94
N ASP A 21 -13.88 0.99 -47.17
CA ASP A 21 -12.82 1.43 -46.28
C ASP A 21 -12.49 0.23 -45.38
N LEU A 22 -11.35 -0.40 -45.65
CA LEU A 22 -10.79 -1.46 -44.83
C LEU A 22 -10.25 -0.86 -43.52
N SER A 23 -11.12 -0.25 -42.71
CA SER A 23 -10.83 -0.17 -41.28
C SER A 23 -10.91 -1.59 -40.76
N ALA A 24 -9.78 -2.16 -40.34
CA ALA A 24 -9.78 -3.45 -39.66
C ALA A 24 -10.87 -3.46 -38.56
N PRO A 25 -11.59 -4.57 -38.37
CA PRO A 25 -12.64 -4.62 -37.36
C PRO A 25 -12.08 -4.21 -35.99
N ARG A 26 -12.73 -3.25 -35.32
CA ARG A 26 -12.35 -2.78 -33.98
C ARG A 26 -12.38 -3.95 -33.03
N ASP A 27 -11.31 -4.14 -32.25
CA ASP A 27 -11.30 -5.13 -31.19
C ASP A 27 -12.31 -4.77 -30.09
N LEU A 28 -13.10 -5.76 -29.67
CA LEU A 28 -14.10 -5.66 -28.62
C LEU A 28 -13.79 -6.59 -27.43
N SER A 29 -12.68 -7.32 -27.49
CA SER A 29 -12.29 -8.31 -26.49
C SER A 29 -11.44 -7.61 -25.43
N PRO A 30 -11.93 -7.47 -24.19
CA PRO A 30 -11.11 -6.88 -23.14
C PRO A 30 -9.97 -7.81 -22.72
N PRO A 31 -8.88 -7.27 -22.16
CA PRO A 31 -7.85 -8.09 -21.52
C PRO A 31 -8.39 -8.89 -20.32
N ALA A 32 -7.62 -9.87 -19.86
CA ALA A 32 -7.86 -10.52 -18.58
C ALA A 32 -7.71 -9.53 -17.41
N ALA A 33 -8.44 -9.77 -16.32
CA ALA A 33 -8.28 -8.99 -15.10
C ALA A 33 -6.85 -9.14 -14.53
N PRO A 34 -6.23 -8.06 -14.03
CA PRO A 34 -4.91 -8.12 -13.41
C PRO A 34 -4.88 -9.06 -12.19
N ARG A 35 -3.70 -9.63 -11.91
CA ARG A 35 -3.48 -10.61 -10.83
C ARG A 35 -2.28 -10.25 -9.96
N GLY A 36 -2.20 -10.86 -8.78
CA GLY A 36 -1.09 -10.64 -7.86
C GLY A 36 -1.09 -9.21 -7.33
N PHE A 37 -2.29 -8.65 -7.17
CA PHE A 37 -2.48 -7.30 -6.71
C PHE A 37 -2.17 -7.21 -5.22
N ARG A 38 -1.38 -6.22 -4.82
CA ARG A 38 -0.94 -6.01 -3.45
C ARG A 38 -0.80 -4.53 -3.15
N SER A 39 -0.89 -4.19 -1.87
CA SER A 39 -0.69 -2.84 -1.34
C SER A 39 0.45 -2.79 -0.33
N VAL A 40 1.05 -1.62 -0.18
CA VAL A 40 1.91 -1.22 0.93
C VAL A 40 1.41 0.13 1.42
N THR A 41 1.07 0.19 2.71
CA THR A 41 0.59 1.41 3.36
C THR A 41 1.70 2.45 3.47
N GLY A 42 1.31 3.72 3.49
CA GLY A 42 2.18 4.81 3.89
C GLY A 42 1.40 5.98 4.49
N ASP A 43 2.08 7.11 4.68
CA ASP A 43 1.47 8.32 5.21
C ASP A 43 0.59 9.02 4.18
N HIS A 44 -0.72 9.10 4.47
CA HIS A 44 -1.73 9.64 3.57
C HIS A 44 -1.75 8.99 2.17
N ALA A 45 -1.18 7.79 2.06
CA ALA A 45 -0.97 7.13 0.79
C ALA A 45 -1.00 5.59 0.89
N VAL A 46 -1.21 4.94 -0.25
CA VAL A 46 -1.04 3.50 -0.43
C VAL A 46 -0.35 3.25 -1.76
N ASP A 47 0.77 2.55 -1.71
CA ASP A 47 1.49 2.06 -2.88
C ASP A 47 0.90 0.74 -3.34
N LEU A 48 0.45 0.68 -4.59
CA LEU A 48 -0.18 -0.48 -5.19
C LEU A 48 0.73 -1.07 -6.26
N SER A 49 0.77 -2.40 -6.34
CA SER A 49 1.45 -3.11 -7.43
C SER A 49 0.76 -4.42 -7.80
N TRP A 50 0.93 -4.83 -9.06
CA TRP A 50 0.36 -6.06 -9.61
C TRP A 50 1.31 -6.70 -10.62
N LEU A 51 0.98 -7.91 -11.08
CA LEU A 51 1.69 -8.57 -12.18
C LEU A 51 1.20 -8.03 -13.53
N ALA A 52 2.13 -7.87 -14.47
CA ALA A 52 1.79 -7.49 -15.84
C ALA A 52 0.86 -8.53 -16.48
N ASN A 53 -0.07 -8.04 -17.29
CA ASN A 53 -0.86 -8.87 -18.19
C ASN A 53 0.04 -9.43 -19.30
N THR A 54 -0.37 -10.55 -19.89
CA THR A 54 0.43 -11.27 -20.90
C THR A 54 0.04 -10.93 -22.33
N GLU A 55 -1.12 -10.32 -22.51
CA GLU A 55 -1.68 -9.88 -23.78
C GLU A 55 -0.84 -8.73 -24.36
N ALA A 56 -0.57 -8.78 -25.66
CA ALA A 56 0.40 -7.89 -26.32
C ALA A 56 -0.15 -6.46 -26.56
N ASP A 57 -1.46 -6.30 -26.50
CA ASP A 57 -2.21 -5.09 -26.81
C ASP A 57 -2.64 -4.29 -25.58
N VAL A 58 -2.20 -4.69 -24.38
CA VAL A 58 -2.42 -3.94 -23.13
C VAL A 58 -1.73 -2.59 -23.23
N ALA A 59 -2.53 -1.52 -23.15
CA ALA A 59 -2.10 -0.14 -23.23
C ALA A 59 -1.90 0.50 -21.84
N GLY A 60 -2.49 -0.08 -20.79
CA GLY A 60 -2.27 0.36 -19.42
C GLY A 60 -3.30 -0.18 -18.45
N TYR A 61 -3.47 0.53 -17.33
CA TYR A 61 -4.28 0.11 -16.19
C TYR A 61 -5.08 1.28 -15.63
N ARG A 62 -6.27 0.98 -15.11
CA ARG A 62 -7.12 1.90 -14.34
C ARG A 62 -7.19 1.41 -12.90
N VAL A 63 -7.02 2.34 -11.97
CA VAL A 63 -6.98 2.05 -10.54
C VAL A 63 -8.23 2.62 -9.90
N TYR A 64 -8.81 1.82 -9.02
CA TYR A 64 -10.08 2.08 -8.36
C TYR A 64 -9.96 1.97 -6.85
N GLU A 65 -10.79 2.73 -6.15
CA GLU A 65 -10.88 2.74 -4.70
C GLU A 65 -12.35 2.67 -4.24
N ALA A 66 -12.60 1.96 -3.14
CA ALA A 66 -13.88 1.92 -2.44
C ALA A 66 -13.70 2.11 -0.91
N PRO A 67 -14.69 2.67 -0.21
CA PRO A 67 -14.65 2.81 1.25
C PRO A 67 -14.95 1.49 2.00
N CYS A 68 -15.37 0.44 1.30
CA CYS A 68 -15.76 -0.83 1.90
C CYS A 68 -15.62 -2.00 0.91
N ALA A 69 -15.60 -3.24 1.44
CA ALA A 69 -15.25 -4.44 0.69
C ALA A 69 -16.25 -4.83 -0.41
N SER A 70 -17.55 -4.65 -0.16
CA SER A 70 -18.61 -5.12 -1.05
C SER A 70 -19.97 -4.56 -0.65
N GLY A 71 -20.87 -4.44 -1.61
CA GLY A 71 -22.26 -4.01 -1.40
C GLY A 71 -22.66 -2.92 -2.37
N HIS A 72 -23.95 -2.65 -2.48
CA HIS A 72 -24.47 -1.58 -3.33
C HIS A 72 -23.89 -0.21 -2.96
N ASP A 73 -23.65 0.00 -1.66
CA ASP A 73 -23.10 1.24 -1.09
C ASP A 73 -21.57 1.29 -1.09
N CYS A 74 -20.91 0.34 -1.75
CA CYS A 74 -19.45 0.24 -1.86
C CYS A 74 -18.97 0.28 -3.32
N PRO A 75 -19.37 1.27 -4.15
CA PRO A 75 -18.91 1.32 -5.52
C PRO A 75 -17.41 1.65 -5.57
N TYR A 76 -16.68 0.88 -6.37
CA TYR A 76 -15.33 1.24 -6.76
C TYR A 76 -15.37 2.45 -7.69
N THR A 77 -14.64 3.49 -7.31
CA THR A 77 -14.51 4.73 -8.08
C THR A 77 -13.10 4.85 -8.62
N ARG A 78 -12.94 5.29 -9.87
CA ARG A 78 -11.63 5.41 -10.48
C ARG A 78 -10.86 6.55 -9.82
N VAL A 79 -9.67 6.25 -9.31
CA VAL A 79 -8.74 7.21 -8.71
C VAL A 79 -7.59 7.57 -9.63
N GLY A 80 -7.32 6.77 -10.66
CA GLY A 80 -6.26 7.07 -11.61
C GLY A 80 -6.08 6.06 -12.74
N SER A 81 -4.97 6.22 -13.45
CA SER A 81 -4.50 5.29 -14.48
C SER A 81 -2.99 5.40 -14.66
N THR A 82 -2.38 4.31 -15.12
CA THR A 82 -0.93 4.21 -15.34
C THR A 82 -0.65 3.25 -16.49
N ALA A 83 0.46 3.42 -17.20
CA ALA A 83 0.94 2.44 -18.17
C ALA A 83 1.77 1.32 -17.51
N GLY A 84 2.30 1.57 -16.31
CA GLY A 84 3.08 0.60 -15.55
C GLY A 84 2.22 -0.30 -14.66
N THR A 85 2.88 -1.20 -13.93
CA THR A 85 2.22 -2.15 -13.02
C THR A 85 2.24 -1.72 -11.55
N ALA A 86 2.33 -0.41 -11.32
CA ALA A 86 2.34 0.20 -10.01
C ALA A 86 1.67 1.57 -10.03
N PHE A 87 1.04 1.94 -8.92
CA PHE A 87 0.34 3.21 -8.74
C PHE A 87 0.27 3.59 -7.27
N THR A 88 0.53 4.85 -6.94
CA THR A 88 0.37 5.37 -5.58
C THR A 88 -0.93 6.16 -5.48
N VAL A 89 -1.83 5.73 -4.58
CA VAL A 89 -3.02 6.51 -4.23
C VAL A 89 -2.65 7.45 -3.11
N THR A 90 -2.80 8.75 -3.30
CA THR A 90 -2.42 9.81 -2.33
C THR A 90 -3.64 10.58 -1.83
N GLY A 91 -3.48 11.32 -0.73
CA GLY A 91 -4.55 12.14 -0.16
C GLY A 91 -5.58 11.33 0.62
N LEU A 92 -5.20 10.13 1.05
CA LEU A 92 -6.02 9.29 1.90
C LEU A 92 -5.99 9.78 3.34
N THR A 93 -7.02 9.43 4.11
CA THR A 93 -7.07 9.75 5.54
C THR A 93 -6.44 8.61 6.33
N ASN A 94 -5.45 8.92 7.16
CA ASN A 94 -4.86 7.94 8.07
C ASN A 94 -5.90 7.35 9.03
N GLY A 95 -5.79 6.04 9.30
CA GLY A 95 -6.72 5.29 10.16
C GLY A 95 -8.01 4.85 9.48
N GLN A 96 -8.24 5.24 8.21
CA GLN A 96 -9.42 4.81 7.45
C GLN A 96 -9.04 3.71 6.47
N THR A 97 -9.54 2.50 6.69
CA THR A 97 -9.34 1.39 5.76
C THR A 97 -9.98 1.69 4.41
N ARG A 98 -9.21 1.55 3.34
CA ARG A 98 -9.65 1.70 1.95
C ARG A 98 -9.42 0.40 1.19
N TYR A 99 -10.29 0.15 0.21
CA TYR A 99 -10.24 -1.03 -0.64
C TYR A 99 -9.83 -0.61 -2.04
N PHE A 100 -9.00 -1.41 -2.68
CA PHE A 100 -8.44 -1.09 -3.98
C PHE A 100 -8.76 -2.19 -4.99
N ALA A 101 -8.85 -1.78 -6.25
CA ALA A 101 -8.93 -2.69 -7.38
C ALA A 101 -8.22 -2.09 -8.59
N VAL A 102 -7.83 -2.94 -9.54
CA VAL A 102 -7.21 -2.52 -10.79
C VAL A 102 -7.83 -3.27 -11.97
N ALA A 103 -8.02 -2.58 -13.09
CA ALA A 103 -8.41 -3.18 -14.37
C ALA A 103 -7.35 -2.89 -15.44
N ALA A 104 -7.17 -3.81 -16.37
CA ALA A 104 -6.34 -3.63 -17.55
C ALA A 104 -7.15 -2.93 -18.67
N LEU A 105 -6.46 -2.15 -19.49
CA LEU A 105 -7.02 -1.43 -20.62
C LEU A 105 -6.20 -1.76 -21.87
N ASP A 106 -6.84 -2.19 -22.95
CA ASP A 106 -6.18 -2.43 -24.24
C ASP A 106 -6.06 -1.15 -25.10
N ALA A 107 -5.35 -1.27 -26.22
CA ALA A 107 -5.16 -0.20 -27.20
C ALA A 107 -6.45 0.17 -27.97
N ALA A 108 -7.44 -0.73 -28.02
CA ALA A 108 -8.76 -0.47 -28.60
C ALA A 108 -9.70 0.25 -27.62
N GLY A 109 -9.33 0.37 -26.34
CA GLY A 109 -10.08 1.00 -25.27
C GLY A 109 -11.04 0.07 -24.53
N ASN A 110 -10.93 -1.25 -24.67
CA ASN A 110 -11.72 -2.19 -23.88
C ASN A 110 -11.03 -2.39 -22.50
N GLU A 111 -11.86 -2.37 -21.46
CA GLU A 111 -11.42 -2.51 -20.07
C GLU A 111 -11.80 -3.89 -19.54
N SER A 112 -10.87 -4.52 -18.83
CA SER A 112 -11.10 -5.82 -18.19
C SER A 112 -12.08 -5.71 -17.02
N ASP A 113 -12.47 -6.87 -16.49
CA ASP A 113 -12.99 -6.94 -15.11
C ASP A 113 -11.95 -6.39 -14.11
N LEU A 114 -12.42 -5.95 -12.94
CA LEU A 114 -11.56 -5.60 -11.82
C LEU A 114 -10.78 -6.83 -11.30
N SER A 115 -9.58 -6.59 -10.75
CA SER A 115 -8.76 -7.59 -10.08
C SER A 115 -9.54 -8.39 -9.04
N TYR A 116 -9.32 -9.71 -9.00
CA TYR A 116 -10.04 -10.62 -8.10
C TYR A 116 -9.56 -10.59 -6.64
N ASP A 117 -8.34 -10.11 -6.40
CA ASP A 117 -7.73 -10.04 -5.09
C ASP A 117 -8.45 -8.97 -4.24
N THR A 118 -8.89 -9.32 -3.03
CA THR A 118 -9.41 -8.33 -2.08
C THR A 118 -8.22 -7.62 -1.43
N VAL A 119 -7.86 -6.48 -1.99
CA VAL A 119 -6.75 -5.64 -1.50
C VAL A 119 -7.34 -4.46 -0.75
N PHE A 120 -6.89 -4.27 0.48
CA PHE A 120 -7.25 -3.14 1.31
C PHE A 120 -6.06 -2.74 2.16
N ASP A 121 -6.05 -1.49 2.60
CA ASP A 121 -5.03 -0.99 3.50
C ASP A 121 -5.57 0.14 4.37
N THR A 122 -4.90 0.40 5.49
CA THR A 122 -5.21 1.49 6.42
C THR A 122 -4.00 2.42 6.46
N PRO A 123 -4.02 3.53 5.70
CA PRO A 123 -2.97 4.55 5.73
C PRO A 123 -2.67 5.00 7.15
N ARG A 124 -1.44 5.41 7.41
CA ARG A 124 -1.01 5.76 8.77
C ARG A 124 0.17 6.72 8.76
N PRO A 125 0.36 7.55 9.81
CA PRO A 125 1.55 8.38 9.91
C PRO A 125 2.81 7.53 9.96
N GLU A 126 3.82 7.98 9.22
CA GLU A 126 5.17 7.43 9.25
C GLU A 126 6.20 8.51 8.95
N GLY A 127 7.43 8.31 9.41
CA GLY A 127 8.50 9.25 9.23
C GLY A 127 9.86 8.59 9.28
N THR A 128 10.88 9.32 8.83
CA THR A 128 12.26 8.84 8.75
C THR A 128 13.20 9.76 9.49
N GLY A 129 14.30 9.19 10.00
CA GLY A 129 15.38 9.95 10.64
C GLY A 129 14.96 10.72 11.90
N ALA A 130 14.01 10.20 12.67
CA ALA A 130 13.75 10.72 14.01
C ALA A 130 14.95 10.44 14.92
N GLU A 131 15.28 11.41 15.77
CA GLU A 131 16.46 11.34 16.65
C GLU A 131 16.06 11.46 18.11
N LEU A 132 16.59 10.57 18.95
CA LEU A 132 16.46 10.68 20.40
C LEU A 132 17.83 10.68 21.08
N LEU A 133 17.99 11.56 22.06
CA LEU A 133 19.15 11.60 22.93
C LEU A 133 18.90 10.73 24.17
N SER A 134 19.98 10.29 24.81
CA SER A 134 19.84 9.48 26.03
C SER A 134 19.18 10.27 27.17
N PHE A 135 18.17 9.68 27.81
CA PHE A 135 17.48 10.29 28.96
C PHE A 135 18.41 10.59 30.14
N LEU A 136 19.55 9.89 30.26
CA LEU A 136 20.54 10.12 31.30
C LEU A 136 21.29 11.45 31.15
N THR A 137 21.36 12.00 29.94
CA THR A 137 22.11 13.23 29.64
C THR A 137 21.24 14.34 29.05
N SER A 138 20.11 14.00 28.46
CA SER A 138 19.25 14.95 27.75
C SER A 138 17.78 14.58 27.93
N PRO A 139 17.26 14.59 29.17
CA PRO A 139 15.92 14.07 29.49
C PRO A 139 14.80 14.73 28.68
N ALA A 140 14.92 16.01 28.31
CA ALA A 140 13.93 16.75 27.53
C ALA A 140 13.82 16.33 26.05
N ASN A 141 14.80 15.58 25.52
CA ASN A 141 14.89 15.19 24.11
C ASN A 141 15.03 13.67 23.94
N ALA A 142 14.50 12.92 24.90
CA ALA A 142 14.74 11.48 25.02
C ALA A 142 13.48 10.64 24.80
N GLY A 143 12.30 11.24 24.85
CA GLY A 143 11.01 10.59 24.61
C GLY A 143 10.49 10.83 23.20
N TRP A 144 9.69 9.89 22.71
CA TRP A 144 8.95 9.98 21.45
C TRP A 144 7.46 9.80 21.71
N ASP A 145 6.66 10.66 21.11
CA ASP A 145 5.20 10.62 21.05
C ASP A 145 4.81 10.34 19.60
N PHE A 146 4.30 9.13 19.34
CA PHE A 146 3.93 8.71 17.99
C PHE A 146 2.71 9.46 17.47
N ALA A 147 1.71 9.71 18.32
CA ALA A 147 0.49 10.40 17.92
C ALA A 147 0.73 11.89 17.65
N GLY A 148 1.65 12.49 18.39
CA GLY A 148 2.09 13.87 18.21
C GLY A 148 3.26 14.05 17.24
N GLU A 149 3.82 12.94 16.73
CA GLU A 149 4.92 12.88 15.76
C GLU A 149 6.14 13.72 16.17
N ARG A 150 6.49 13.68 17.46
CA ARG A 150 7.50 14.59 18.02
C ARG A 150 8.29 14.03 19.17
N VAL A 151 9.48 14.61 19.32
CA VAL A 151 10.34 14.45 20.50
C VAL A 151 9.72 15.14 21.71
N ARG A 152 9.87 14.50 22.87
CA ARG A 152 9.40 14.96 24.18
C ARG A 152 10.41 14.66 25.29
N ALA A 153 10.10 15.15 26.49
CA ALA A 153 10.76 14.70 27.69
C ALA A 153 10.42 13.22 27.97
N TRP A 154 11.39 12.44 28.45
CA TRP A 154 11.20 11.01 28.71
C TRP A 154 10.07 10.71 29.72
N ASP A 155 9.77 11.64 30.61
CA ASP A 155 8.77 11.56 31.66
C ASP A 155 7.49 12.36 31.37
N ASP A 156 7.34 12.90 30.15
CA ASP A 156 6.09 13.50 29.70
C ASP A 156 4.98 12.42 29.67
N PRO A 157 3.78 12.68 30.22
CA PRO A 157 2.68 11.71 30.23
C PRO A 157 2.24 11.21 28.84
N LEU A 158 2.60 11.93 27.77
CA LEU A 158 2.32 11.57 26.38
C LEU A 158 3.51 10.88 25.68
N THR A 159 4.61 10.60 26.39
CA THR A 159 5.73 9.86 25.83
C THR A 159 5.38 8.37 25.77
N ASP A 160 5.45 7.81 24.56
CA ASP A 160 5.16 6.40 24.29
C ASP A 160 6.38 5.51 24.49
N MET A 161 7.57 6.02 24.14
CA MET A 161 8.84 5.35 24.34
C MET A 161 9.97 6.35 24.56
N PHE A 162 11.06 5.93 25.21
CA PHE A 162 12.22 6.78 25.42
C PHE A 162 13.55 6.02 25.33
N TYR A 163 14.59 6.73 24.92
CA TYR A 163 15.90 6.16 24.64
C TYR A 163 16.89 6.36 25.80
N GLY A 164 17.65 5.32 26.13
CA GLY A 164 18.72 5.35 27.12
C GLY A 164 19.98 4.66 26.64
N ASP A 165 21.13 5.17 27.05
CA ASP A 165 22.43 4.56 26.81
C ASP A 165 23.26 4.69 28.09
N ASN A 166 23.79 3.57 28.60
CA ASN A 166 24.61 3.59 29.81
C ASN A 166 26.13 3.62 29.51
N GLY A 167 26.53 3.75 28.24
CA GLY A 167 27.91 3.70 27.76
C GLY A 167 28.38 2.30 27.39
N SER A 168 27.53 1.29 27.52
CA SER A 168 27.80 -0.09 27.08
C SER A 168 26.64 -0.68 26.29
N VAL A 169 25.40 -0.33 26.66
CA VAL A 169 24.19 -0.81 25.99
C VAL A 169 23.27 0.37 25.72
N SER A 170 22.81 0.45 24.47
CA SER A 170 21.76 1.36 24.01
C SER A 170 20.42 0.62 24.03
N GLN A 171 19.42 1.17 24.69
CA GLN A 171 18.12 0.54 24.90
C GLN A 171 16.97 1.51 24.65
N MET A 172 15.85 0.97 24.17
CA MET A 172 14.57 1.69 24.16
C MET A 172 13.69 1.14 25.27
N PHE A 173 13.01 2.05 25.95
CA PHE A 173 12.11 1.77 27.06
C PHE A 173 10.71 2.25 26.70
N VAL A 174 9.69 1.58 27.25
CA VAL A 174 8.31 2.05 27.22
C VAL A 174 7.81 2.25 28.66
N PRO A 175 6.85 3.16 28.90
CA PRO A 175 6.16 3.25 30.19
C PRO A 175 5.52 1.91 30.58
N LEU A 176 5.25 1.70 31.88
CA LEU A 176 4.73 0.44 32.44
C LEU A 176 3.40 -0.05 31.82
N THR A 177 2.66 0.84 31.16
CA THR A 177 1.39 0.54 30.49
C THR A 177 1.54 0.19 29.01
N GLY A 178 2.74 0.35 28.45
CA GLY A 178 3.08 -0.03 27.08
C GLY A 178 3.93 -1.31 27.02
N ASP A 179 4.11 -1.80 25.81
CA ASP A 179 4.92 -2.99 25.55
C ASP A 179 5.84 -2.76 24.37
N ILE A 180 6.98 -3.45 24.36
CA ILE A 180 7.97 -3.36 23.28
C ILE A 180 8.56 -4.72 22.98
N GLN A 181 8.85 -4.98 21.71
CA GLN A 181 9.47 -6.22 21.26
C GLN A 181 10.41 -5.98 20.08
N ASP A 182 11.58 -6.63 20.11
CA ASP A 182 12.46 -6.74 18.95
C ASP A 182 11.87 -7.74 17.94
N ALA A 183 11.62 -7.28 16.72
CA ALA A 183 11.11 -8.06 15.60
C ALA A 183 12.24 -8.60 14.69
N GLY A 184 13.49 -8.32 15.03
CA GLY A 184 14.69 -8.79 14.36
C GLY A 184 15.15 -7.89 13.22
N TYR A 185 16.21 -8.36 12.55
CA TYR A 185 16.82 -7.66 11.42
C TYR A 185 15.87 -7.52 10.23
N ALA A 186 15.82 -6.32 9.67
CA ALA A 186 14.94 -5.96 8.57
C ALA A 186 15.61 -4.98 7.57
N SER A 187 15.37 -5.20 6.29
CA SER A 187 15.86 -4.30 5.23
C SER A 187 15.10 -2.98 5.17
N SER A 188 13.86 -2.93 5.66
CA SER A 188 13.03 -1.73 5.76
C SER A 188 12.02 -1.85 6.90
N LEU A 189 11.39 -0.73 7.24
CA LEU A 189 10.32 -0.67 8.23
C LEU A 189 9.17 -1.63 7.88
N ASP A 190 8.93 -1.90 6.59
CA ASP A 190 7.86 -2.75 6.05
C ASP A 190 8.13 -4.26 6.10
N ALA A 191 9.23 -4.69 6.72
CA ALA A 191 9.44 -6.10 7.00
C ALA A 191 8.54 -6.61 8.15
N VAL A 192 8.01 -5.70 8.98
CA VAL A 192 7.14 -6.05 10.11
C VAL A 192 5.68 -5.80 9.73
N ASP A 193 4.94 -6.90 9.58
CA ASP A 193 3.58 -6.88 9.07
C ASP A 193 2.53 -6.69 10.16
N PHE A 194 2.73 -7.27 11.35
CA PHE A 194 1.76 -7.24 12.44
C PHE A 194 2.43 -7.11 13.79
N ALA A 195 1.75 -6.43 14.72
CA ALA A 195 2.11 -6.51 16.12
C ALA A 195 1.91 -7.95 16.65
N PRO A 196 2.86 -8.47 17.45
CA PRO A 196 2.73 -9.81 17.99
C PRO A 196 1.62 -9.86 19.04
N SER A 197 0.90 -10.99 19.11
CA SER A 197 -0.13 -11.20 20.14
C SER A 197 0.44 -11.57 21.51
N ALA A 198 1.71 -11.98 21.57
CA ALA A 198 2.42 -12.40 22.76
C ALA A 198 3.94 -12.27 22.56
N GLY A 199 4.71 -12.51 23.63
CA GLY A 199 6.19 -12.49 23.55
C GLY A 199 6.79 -11.10 23.68
N TRP A 200 6.04 -10.13 24.21
CA TRP A 200 6.53 -8.81 24.59
C TRP A 200 7.64 -8.87 25.63
N SER A 201 8.56 -7.90 25.61
CA SER A 201 9.63 -7.82 26.60
C SER A 201 9.07 -7.68 28.02
N PRO A 202 9.36 -8.62 28.94
CA PRO A 202 8.88 -8.55 30.31
C PRO A 202 9.40 -7.35 31.10
N SER A 203 10.47 -6.73 30.62
CA SER A 203 11.11 -5.57 31.27
C SER A 203 10.58 -4.22 30.78
N GLY A 204 9.72 -4.20 29.74
CA GLY A 204 9.35 -2.95 29.06
C GLY A 204 10.53 -2.28 28.36
N SER A 205 11.59 -3.02 28.04
CA SER A 205 12.78 -2.51 27.36
C SER A 205 13.40 -3.52 26.41
N VAL A 206 14.12 -3.02 25.40
CA VAL A 206 14.85 -3.83 24.42
C VAL A 206 16.21 -3.19 24.13
N GLU A 207 17.20 -4.02 23.83
CA GLU A 207 18.48 -3.56 23.27
C GLU A 207 18.29 -3.11 21.83
N LEU A 208 18.92 -1.98 21.48
CA LEU A 208 18.85 -1.40 20.15
C LEU A 208 20.01 -1.86 19.28
N ILE A 209 19.67 -2.40 18.11
CA ILE A 209 20.59 -2.95 17.12
C ILE A 209 20.30 -2.28 15.78
N VAL A 210 21.33 -1.77 15.13
CA VAL A 210 21.21 -1.15 13.81
C VAL A 210 20.64 -2.14 12.80
N GLY A 211 19.62 -1.72 12.07
CA GLY A 211 18.91 -2.52 11.08
C GLY A 211 17.79 -3.39 11.64
N HIS A 212 17.58 -3.43 12.96
CA HIS A 212 16.44 -4.13 13.54
C HIS A 212 15.17 -3.27 13.52
N CYS A 213 14.04 -3.95 13.33
CA CYS A 213 12.72 -3.37 13.56
C CYS A 213 12.20 -3.78 14.94
N TYR A 214 11.43 -2.88 15.52
CA TYR A 214 10.83 -3.04 16.83
C TYR A 214 9.35 -2.73 16.73
N VAL A 215 8.55 -3.43 17.53
CA VAL A 215 7.12 -3.17 17.67
C VAL A 215 6.87 -2.60 19.06
N VAL A 216 6.00 -1.60 19.12
CA VAL A 216 5.53 -0.97 20.35
C VAL A 216 4.01 -1.10 20.42
N ARG A 217 3.48 -1.49 21.59
CA ARG A 217 2.09 -1.21 21.96
C ARG A 217 2.11 0.02 22.85
N THR A 218 1.54 1.12 22.37
CA THR A 218 1.54 2.39 23.08
C THR A 218 0.55 2.35 24.26
N PRO A 219 0.74 3.21 25.29
CA PRO A 219 -0.16 3.25 26.46
C PRO A 219 -1.65 3.45 26.14
N ASP A 220 -1.98 4.11 25.03
CA ASP A 220 -3.34 4.30 24.56
C ASP A 220 -3.93 3.08 23.81
N GLY A 221 -3.17 1.99 23.71
CA GLY A 221 -3.59 0.71 23.13
C GLY A 221 -3.41 0.61 21.61
N ASN A 222 -2.81 1.62 20.99
CA ASN A 222 -2.43 1.59 19.58
C ASN A 222 -1.09 0.84 19.39
N TYR A 223 -0.74 0.64 18.13
CA TYR A 223 0.49 -0.08 17.77
C TYR A 223 1.38 0.81 16.93
N ALA A 224 2.68 0.74 17.18
CA ALA A 224 3.69 1.43 16.42
C ALA A 224 4.82 0.47 16.05
N LYS A 225 5.63 0.88 15.08
CA LYS A 225 6.92 0.25 14.81
C LYS A 225 7.98 1.29 14.59
N PHE A 226 9.21 0.93 14.88
CA PHE A 226 10.36 1.73 14.48
C PHE A 226 11.52 0.84 14.02
N ARG A 227 12.41 1.41 13.21
CA ARG A 227 13.61 0.73 12.73
C ARG A 227 14.83 1.58 13.05
N VAL A 228 15.82 0.99 13.73
CA VAL A 228 17.06 1.70 14.03
C VAL A 228 17.91 1.78 12.76
N ASN A 229 18.21 2.99 12.32
CA ASN A 229 19.01 3.23 11.12
C ASN A 229 20.49 3.28 11.43
N ARG A 230 20.87 3.96 12.52
CA ARG A 230 22.25 4.15 12.97
C ARG A 230 22.28 4.73 14.37
N PHE A 231 23.48 4.72 14.96
CA PHE A 231 23.82 5.57 16.09
C PHE A 231 24.71 6.72 15.63
N ILE A 232 24.33 7.95 15.93
CA ILE A 232 25.15 9.13 15.69
C ILE A 232 26.03 9.32 16.92
N ILE A 233 27.35 9.33 16.72
CA ILE A 233 28.34 9.44 17.81
C ILE A 233 28.86 10.88 17.86
N PRO A 234 28.41 11.72 18.82
CA PRO A 234 28.90 13.08 18.94
C PRO A 234 30.33 13.11 19.49
N THR A 235 31.03 14.24 19.31
CA THR A 235 32.37 14.45 19.87
C THR A 235 32.39 14.40 21.40
N VAL A 236 31.30 14.85 22.02
CA VAL A 236 31.08 14.82 23.48
C VAL A 236 29.63 14.41 23.71
N GLY A 237 29.41 13.50 24.67
CA GLY A 237 28.08 13.03 25.04
C GLY A 237 27.87 11.55 24.71
N ARG A 238 26.62 11.12 24.81
CA ARG A 238 26.20 9.75 24.51
C ARG A 238 25.79 9.63 23.04
N PRO A 239 25.77 8.40 22.48
CA PRO A 239 25.17 8.15 21.17
C PRO A 239 23.75 8.72 21.09
N ILE A 240 23.34 9.13 19.89
CA ILE A 240 21.98 9.51 19.53
C ILE A 240 21.43 8.39 18.65
N VAL A 241 20.23 7.90 18.93
CA VAL A 241 19.58 6.92 18.06
C VAL A 241 18.84 7.65 16.94
N ASP A 242 19.10 7.24 15.70
CA ASP A 242 18.39 7.66 14.48
C ASP A 242 17.51 6.49 14.01
N PHE A 243 16.22 6.74 13.82
CA PHE A 243 15.25 5.70 13.46
C PHE A 243 14.13 6.20 12.55
N ASP A 244 13.59 5.26 11.78
CA ASP A 244 12.33 5.42 11.04
C ASP A 244 11.18 4.90 11.91
N TRP A 245 9.97 5.41 11.70
CA TRP A 245 8.83 5.09 12.56
C TRP A 245 7.52 5.08 11.77
N ALA A 246 6.54 4.31 12.27
CA ALA A 246 5.17 4.36 11.79
C ALA A 246 4.19 4.06 12.93
N TYR A 247 2.99 4.65 12.88
CA TYR A 247 2.02 4.60 13.97
C TYR A 247 0.61 4.29 13.51
N GLN A 248 0.00 3.20 14.00
CA GLN A 248 -1.35 2.83 13.64
C GLN A 248 -2.38 3.63 14.46
N VAL A 249 -3.01 4.61 13.81
CA VAL A 249 -4.04 5.45 14.44
C VAL A 249 -5.43 4.81 14.48
N ALA A 250 -5.68 3.72 13.74
CA ALA A 250 -6.90 2.95 13.86
C ALA A 250 -6.88 2.09 15.14
N THR A 251 -7.67 2.47 16.13
CA THR A 251 -7.67 1.83 17.45
C THR A 251 -7.82 0.32 17.38
N GLY A 252 -6.88 -0.40 18.00
CA GLY A 252 -6.89 -1.85 18.09
C GLY A 252 -6.54 -2.58 16.80
N ASN A 253 -6.20 -1.87 15.71
CA ASN A 253 -5.70 -2.49 14.50
C ASN A 253 -4.23 -2.91 14.69
N PRO A 254 -3.87 -4.21 14.73
CA PRO A 254 -2.48 -4.64 14.88
C PRO A 254 -1.71 -4.60 13.55
N GLU A 255 -2.33 -4.17 12.46
CA GLU A 255 -1.75 -4.14 11.13
C GLU A 255 -0.65 -3.08 11.03
N LEU A 256 0.59 -3.59 10.98
CA LEU A 256 1.82 -2.84 10.82
C LEU A 256 2.32 -2.88 9.36
N LYS A 257 1.58 -3.52 8.44
CA LYS A 257 1.65 -3.44 6.95
C LYS A 257 0.48 -4.23 6.34
N ALA A 258 0.11 -3.97 5.07
CA ALA A 258 -0.85 -4.80 4.33
C ALA A 258 -0.48 -6.28 4.11
N ARG A 259 -1.54 -7.09 4.00
CA ARG A 259 -1.52 -8.54 3.76
C ARG A 259 -0.87 -8.95 2.43
N PRO A 260 -0.19 -10.11 2.38
CA PRO A 260 -0.13 -10.90 1.15
C PRO A 260 -1.55 -11.30 0.74
N ALA A 261 -1.92 -11.10 -0.53
CA ALA A 261 -3.23 -11.44 -1.06
C ALA A 261 -3.63 -12.87 -0.66
N ARG A 262 -4.72 -13.02 0.11
CA ARG A 262 -5.38 -14.31 0.24
C ARG A 262 -6.14 -14.51 -1.08
N PRO A 263 -5.92 -15.61 -1.83
CA PRO A 263 -6.78 -15.93 -2.95
C PRO A 263 -8.23 -15.90 -2.47
N ALA A 264 -9.12 -15.25 -3.22
CA ALA A 264 -10.55 -15.29 -2.93
C ALA A 264 -10.95 -16.75 -2.69
N VAL A 265 -11.59 -17.02 -1.54
CA VAL A 265 -12.10 -18.36 -1.26
C VAL A 265 -13.18 -18.63 -2.30
N VAL A 266 -12.85 -19.42 -3.33
CA VAL A 266 -13.82 -19.92 -4.30
C VAL A 266 -14.65 -21.00 -3.62
N GLY A 267 -15.56 -20.57 -2.75
CA GLY A 267 -16.55 -21.42 -2.10
C GLY A 267 -17.92 -21.11 -2.69
N ARG A 268 -18.35 -21.84 -3.71
CA ARG A 268 -19.78 -21.95 -4.01
C ARG A 268 -20.44 -22.59 -2.78
N ARG A 269 -21.31 -21.85 -2.09
CA ARG A 269 -22.16 -22.42 -1.03
C ARG A 269 -22.99 -23.56 -1.65
N PRO A 270 -22.96 -24.80 -1.11
CA PRO A 270 -23.87 -25.83 -1.58
C PRO A 270 -25.30 -25.46 -1.15
N ILE A 271 -26.18 -25.25 -2.14
CA ILE A 271 -27.62 -25.23 -1.90
C ILE A 271 -28.03 -26.68 -1.69
N THR A 272 -28.31 -27.06 -0.46
CA THR A 272 -28.90 -28.35 -0.13
C THR A 272 -30.38 -28.12 0.11
N TRP A 273 -31.22 -28.41 -0.88
CA TRP A 273 -32.65 -28.57 -0.63
C TRP A 273 -32.86 -29.92 0.07
N ILE A 274 -33.58 -29.86 1.18
CA ILE A 274 -34.02 -30.98 2.01
C ILE A 274 -34.69 -32.07 1.15
N ARG A 275 -34.40 -33.33 1.48
CA ARG A 275 -35.41 -34.40 1.52
C ARG A 275 -35.39 -35.02 2.90
#